data_AF-A0A1X2YR47-F1
#
_entry.id   AF-A0A1X2YR47-F1
#
_cell.length_a   1.000
_cell.length_b   1.000
_cell.length_c   1.000
_cell.angle_alpha   90.00
_cell.angle_beta   90.00
_cell.angle_gamma   90.00
#
_symmetry.space_group_name_H-M   'P 1'
#
loop_
_entity.id
_entity.type
_entity.pdbx_description
1 polymer ?
#
loop_
_entity_poly.entity_id
_entity_poly.type
_entity_poly.pdbx_seq_one_letter_code
_entity_poly.pdbx_strand_id
1 'polypeptide(L)'
;MDDKNNTEREPRTEVERLLFKNERMQDALLDLKDTMSRMIGEGRLPNDDEVHQWFEGIDRKLEHEAADREVLLFNHGAMTTVLPKSTERYQPDLQVRYQEILTTCNKAYADADYKYWIGRFQQAGL
;
A
#
# COMPACT_ATOMS: atom_id res chain seq x y z
N MET A 1 -27.64 -4.24 -22.67
CA MET A 1 -26.22 -4.60 -22.78
C MET A 1 -25.57 -4.00 -21.56
N ASP A 2 -25.26 -4.84 -20.58
CA ASP A 2 -24.75 -4.39 -19.30
C ASP A 2 -23.26 -4.05 -19.45
N ASP A 3 -22.90 -2.81 -19.12
CA ASP A 3 -21.53 -2.35 -18.97
C ASP A 3 -20.86 -3.09 -17.80
N LYS A 4 -20.41 -4.32 -18.06
CA LYS A 4 -19.42 -5.01 -17.22
C LYS A 4 -18.03 -4.70 -17.73
N ASN A 5 -17.64 -3.43 -17.67
CA ASN A 5 -16.24 -3.06 -17.80
C ASN A 5 -15.56 -3.14 -16.42
N ASN A 6 -15.65 -4.30 -15.78
CA ASN A 6 -14.81 -4.63 -14.63
C ASN A 6 -13.59 -5.38 -15.16
N THR A 7 -12.78 -4.67 -15.96
CA THR A 7 -11.48 -5.20 -16.34
C THR A 7 -10.60 -5.06 -15.11
N GLU A 8 -10.46 -6.13 -14.33
CA GLU A 8 -9.25 -6.34 -13.56
C GLU A 8 -8.10 -6.23 -14.57
N ARG A 9 -7.51 -5.03 -14.70
CA ARG A 9 -6.31 -4.84 -15.50
C ARG A 9 -5.25 -5.68 -14.81
N GLU A 10 -4.74 -6.69 -15.50
CA GLU A 10 -3.58 -7.40 -15.01
C GLU A 10 -2.47 -6.38 -14.71
N PRO A 11 -1.84 -6.45 -13.52
CA PRO A 11 -0.79 -5.52 -13.14
C PRO A 11 0.36 -5.62 -14.14
N ARG A 12 0.84 -4.47 -14.62
CA ARG A 12 1.85 -4.39 -15.69
C ARG A 12 3.27 -4.51 -15.14
N THR A 13 3.45 -4.23 -13.85
CA THR A 13 4.74 -4.33 -13.14
C THR A 13 4.60 -5.08 -11.81
N GLU A 14 5.70 -5.57 -11.25
CA GLU A 14 5.66 -6.25 -9.95
C GLU A 14 5.26 -5.27 -8.83
N VAL A 15 5.65 -3.99 -8.91
CA VAL A 15 5.23 -2.99 -7.92
C VAL A 15 3.72 -2.76 -8.00
N GLU A 16 3.13 -2.67 -9.19
CA GLU A 16 1.67 -2.61 -9.36
C GLU A 16 0.96 -3.83 -8.77
N ARG A 17 1.53 -5.03 -8.98
CA ARG A 17 0.98 -6.27 -8.42
C ARG A 17 1.02 -6.27 -6.90
N LEU A 18 2.11 -5.78 -6.31
CA LEU A 18 2.27 -5.67 -4.86
C LEU A 18 1.31 -4.63 -4.27
N LEU A 19 1.15 -3.47 -4.92
CA LEU A 19 0.16 -2.46 -4.55
C LEU A 19 -1.25 -3.04 -4.54
N PHE A 20 -1.65 -3.72 -5.61
CA PHE A 20 -2.96 -4.35 -5.69
C PHE A 20 -3.20 -5.38 -4.57
N LYS A 21 -2.20 -6.20 -4.27
CA LYS A 21 -2.30 -7.17 -3.16
C LYS A 21 -2.43 -6.49 -1.80
N ASN A 22 -1.67 -5.42 -1.58
CA ASN A 22 -1.71 -4.66 -0.33
C ASN A 22 -3.06 -3.96 -0.16
N GLU A 23 -3.61 -3.34 -1.21
CA GLU A 23 -4.95 -2.74 -1.18
C GLU A 23 -6.03 -3.78 -0.87
N ARG A 24 -5.99 -4.94 -1.53
CA ARG A 24 -6.91 -6.05 -1.23
C ARG A 24 -6.81 -6.58 0.19
N MET A 25 -5.61 -6.58 0.78
CA MET A 25 -5.41 -6.99 2.18
C MET A 25 -6.05 -5.97 3.13
N GLN A 26 -5.89 -4.67 2.88
CA GLN A 26 -6.51 -3.62 3.68
C GLN A 26 -8.04 -3.71 3.62
N ASP A 27 -8.61 -3.87 2.41
CA ASP A 27 -10.05 -4.05 2.23
C ASP A 27 -10.57 -5.27 3.01
N ALA A 28 -9.87 -6.40 2.94
CA ALA A 28 -10.25 -7.62 3.65
C ALA A 28 -10.18 -7.46 5.18
N LEU A 29 -9.18 -6.73 5.70
CA LEU A 29 -9.05 -6.45 7.13
C LEU A 29 -10.15 -5.50 7.63
N LEU A 30 -10.51 -4.49 6.84
CA LEU A 30 -11.63 -3.58 7.16
C LEU A 30 -12.98 -4.32 7.14
N ASP A 31 -13.22 -5.15 6.12
CA ASP A 31 -14.45 -5.97 6.04
C ASP A 31 -14.55 -6.96 7.21
N LEU A 32 -13.42 -7.56 7.62
CA LEU A 32 -13.37 -8.40 8.82
C LEU A 32 -13.74 -7.60 10.08
N LYS A 33 -13.16 -6.40 10.24
CA LYS A 33 -13.44 -5.52 11.39
C LYS A 33 -14.92 -5.14 11.46
N ASP A 34 -15.50 -4.76 10.32
CA ASP A 34 -16.91 -4.40 10.21
C ASP A 34 -17.82 -5.61 10.50
N THR A 35 -17.47 -6.78 9.97
CA THR A 35 -18.21 -8.02 10.21
C THR A 35 -18.19 -8.42 11.69
N MET A 36 -17.04 -8.35 12.34
CA MET A 36 -16.91 -8.63 13.77
C MET A 36 -17.72 -7.65 14.62
N SER A 37 -17.67 -6.35 14.27
CA SER A 37 -18.41 -5.30 14.98
C SER A 37 -19.92 -5.54 14.89
N ARG A 38 -20.41 -5.95 13.72
CA ARG A 38 -21.81 -6.35 13.53
C ARG A 38 -22.18 -7.58 14.34
N MET A 39 -21.32 -8.60 14.35
CA MET A 39 -21.57 -9.83 15.13
C MET A 39 -21.65 -9.56 16.64
N ILE A 40 -20.91 -8.58 17.17
CA ILE A 40 -21.08 -8.11 18.55
C ILE A 40 -22.47 -7.49 18.74
N GLY A 41 -22.87 -6.58 17.85
CA GLY A 41 -24.19 -5.94 17.91
C GLY A 41 -25.36 -6.92 17.78
N GLU A 42 -25.17 -8.02 17.07
CA GLU A 42 -26.11 -9.14 16.92
C GLU A 42 -26.08 -10.14 18.10
N GLY A 43 -25.16 -9.99 19.06
CA GLY A 43 -24.97 -10.91 20.18
C GLY A 43 -24.37 -12.28 19.78
N ARG A 44 -23.75 -12.35 18.60
CA ARG A 44 -23.10 -13.57 18.05
C ARG A 44 -21.62 -13.67 18.39
N LEU A 45 -20.99 -12.56 18.73
CA LEU A 45 -19.67 -12.50 19.36
C LEU A 45 -19.81 -11.84 20.73
N PRO A 46 -19.08 -12.31 21.75
CA PRO A 46 -19.00 -11.61 23.02
C PRO A 46 -18.28 -10.26 22.84
N ASN A 47 -18.63 -9.28 23.68
CA ASN A 47 -17.93 -8.00 23.76
C ASN A 47 -16.99 -7.99 24.97
N ASP A 48 -15.98 -8.84 24.92
CA ASP A 48 -15.03 -9.08 26.00
C ASP A 48 -13.59 -8.73 25.61
N ASP A 49 -12.67 -8.85 26.56
CA ASP A 49 -11.27 -8.49 26.40
C ASP A 49 -10.58 -9.29 25.28
N GLU A 50 -10.98 -10.54 25.04
CA GLU A 50 -10.40 -11.37 23.98
C GLU A 50 -10.78 -10.81 22.60
N VAL A 51 -12.07 -10.50 22.40
CA VAL A 51 -12.53 -9.90 21.14
C VAL A 51 -11.92 -8.51 20.94
N HIS A 52 -11.79 -7.69 22.00
CA HIS A 52 -11.07 -6.41 21.91
C HIS A 52 -9.61 -6.57 21.48
N GLN A 53 -8.90 -7.59 21.97
CA GLN A 53 -7.53 -7.88 21.53
C GLN A 53 -7.46 -8.27 20.04
N TRP A 54 -8.48 -8.93 19.50
CA TRP A 54 -8.55 -9.22 18.06
C TRP A 54 -8.70 -7.93 17.24
N PHE A 55 -9.54 -6.98 17.69
CA PHE A 55 -9.66 -5.66 17.05
C PHE A 55 -8.34 -4.91 17.04
N GLU A 56 -7.63 -4.85 18.17
CA GLU A 56 -6.30 -4.25 18.23
C GLU A 56 -5.31 -4.95 17.28
N GLY A 57 -5.39 -6.27 17.15
CA GLY A 57 -4.56 -7.04 16.22
C GLY A 57 -4.84 -6.68 14.76
N ILE A 58 -6.11 -6.48 14.40
CA ILE A 58 -6.51 -6.03 13.06
C ILE A 58 -6.01 -4.60 12.81
N ASP A 59 -6.17 -3.70 13.78
CA ASP A 59 -5.74 -2.31 13.66
C ASP A 59 -4.23 -2.18 13.47
N ARG A 60 -3.42 -2.91 14.24
CA ARG A 60 -1.97 -2.96 14.04
C ARG A 60 -1.58 -3.51 12.65
N LYS A 61 -2.32 -4.50 12.15
CA LYS A 61 -2.10 -5.02 10.78
C LYS A 61 -2.44 -3.98 9.73
N LEU A 62 -3.56 -3.27 9.88
CA LEU A 62 -3.94 -2.18 8.99
C LEU A 62 -2.88 -1.08 8.96
N GLU A 63 -2.34 -0.69 10.11
CA GLU A 63 -1.24 0.28 10.20
C GLU A 63 0.01 -0.20 9.43
N HIS A 64 0.38 -1.47 9.57
CA HIS A 64 1.51 -2.05 8.83
C HIS A 64 1.26 -2.08 7.32
N GLU A 65 0.07 -2.51 6.88
CA GLU A 65 -0.27 -2.52 5.45
C GLU A 65 -0.34 -1.09 4.87
N ALA A 66 -0.80 -0.10 5.64
CA ALA A 66 -0.80 1.30 5.23
C ALA A 66 0.63 1.85 5.07
N ALA A 67 1.55 1.52 5.99
CA ALA A 67 2.96 1.88 5.86
C ALA A 67 3.62 1.21 4.65
N ASP A 68 3.35 -0.09 4.43
CA ASP A 68 3.80 -0.81 3.24
C ASP A 68 3.30 -0.13 1.95
N ARG A 69 2.03 0.31 1.95
CA ARG A 69 1.42 1.03 0.82
C ARG A 69 2.15 2.31 0.47
N GLU A 70 2.56 3.10 1.46
CA GLU A 70 3.29 4.34 1.21
C GLU A 70 4.62 4.09 0.48
N VAL A 71 5.36 3.06 0.90
CA VAL A 71 6.61 2.65 0.25
C VAL A 71 6.36 2.14 -1.17
N LEU A 72 5.35 1.31 -1.36
CA LEU A 72 5.00 0.77 -2.67
C LEU A 72 4.53 1.86 -3.63
N LEU A 73 3.74 2.83 -3.17
CA LEU A 73 3.31 3.99 -3.96
C LEU A 73 4.50 4.86 -4.36
N PHE A 74 5.43 5.06 -3.42
CA PHE A 74 6.68 5.74 -3.73
C PHE A 74 7.45 4.98 -4.82
N ASN A 75 7.64 3.67 -4.68
CA ASN A 75 8.36 2.86 -5.65
C ASN A 75 7.63 2.77 -7.00
N HIS A 76 6.31 2.92 -7.04
CA HIS A 76 5.52 2.94 -8.27
C HIS A 76 5.68 4.24 -9.06
N GLY A 77 6.19 5.30 -8.44
CA GLY A 77 6.30 6.62 -9.08
C GLY A 77 5.15 7.56 -8.76
N ALA A 78 4.31 7.25 -7.77
CA ALA A 78 3.24 8.15 -7.34
C ALA A 78 3.78 9.53 -6.95
N MET A 79 2.95 10.57 -7.12
CA MET A 79 3.28 11.92 -6.66
C MET A 79 3.25 11.96 -5.14
N THR A 80 4.42 11.88 -4.52
CA THR A 80 4.60 12.02 -3.07
C THR A 80 5.51 13.21 -2.77
N THR A 81 5.33 13.81 -1.59
CA THR A 81 6.15 14.95 -1.14
C THR A 81 7.19 14.56 -0.10
N VAL A 82 7.07 13.35 0.45
CA VAL A 82 7.90 12.82 1.54
C VAL A 82 8.46 11.47 1.12
N LEU A 83 9.71 11.20 1.52
CA LEU A 83 10.33 9.88 1.41
C LEU A 83 9.74 8.99 2.52
N PRO A 84 8.99 7.92 2.19
CA PRO A 84 8.42 7.06 3.23
C PRO A 84 9.53 6.36 4.01
N LYS A 85 9.22 5.94 5.24
CA LYS A 85 10.13 5.12 6.05
C LYS A 85 10.13 3.69 5.53
N SER A 86 11.27 3.01 5.62
CA SER A 86 11.33 1.57 5.37
C SER A 86 10.43 0.82 6.35
N THR A 87 9.78 -0.22 5.85
CA THR A 87 9.00 -1.18 6.64
C THR A 87 9.77 -2.48 6.77
N GLU A 88 9.18 -3.47 7.44
CA GLU A 88 9.74 -4.82 7.50
C GLU A 88 9.82 -5.49 6.12
N ARG A 89 8.87 -5.16 5.23
CA ARG A 89 8.74 -5.84 3.92
C ARG A 89 9.32 -5.05 2.76
N TYR A 90 9.30 -3.72 2.85
CA TYR A 90 9.63 -2.85 1.73
C TYR A 90 10.53 -1.70 2.15
N GLN A 91 11.42 -1.32 1.25
CA GLN A 91 12.23 -0.12 1.37
C GLN A 91 11.93 0.83 0.21
N PRO A 92 11.97 2.15 0.44
CA PRO A 92 11.99 3.11 -0.65
C PRO A 92 13.21 2.82 -1.53
N ASP A 93 12.99 2.65 -2.83
CA ASP A 93 14.03 2.27 -3.78
C ASP A 93 13.96 3.17 -5.01
N LEU A 94 14.95 4.04 -5.13
CA LEU A 94 15.01 5.03 -6.19
C LEU A 94 15.25 4.40 -7.58
N GLN A 95 15.91 3.24 -7.64
CA GLN A 95 16.16 2.54 -8.90
C GLN A 95 14.88 1.86 -9.38
N VAL A 96 14.13 1.22 -8.48
CA VAL A 96 12.80 0.67 -8.79
C VAL A 96 11.88 1.79 -9.25
N ARG A 97 11.80 2.91 -8.51
CA ARG A 97 11.00 4.08 -8.90
C ARG A 97 11.34 4.62 -10.28
N TYR A 98 12.63 4.77 -10.57
CA TYR A 98 13.07 5.20 -11.89
C TYR A 98 12.60 4.24 -12.99
N GLN A 99 12.74 2.93 -12.79
CA GLN A 99 12.34 1.94 -13.78
C GLN A 99 10.82 1.88 -13.97
N GLU A 100 10.04 1.98 -12.89
CA GLU A 100 8.58 2.05 -12.93
C GLU A 100 8.11 3.28 -13.71
N ILE A 101 8.65 4.46 -13.43
CA ILE A 101 8.32 5.70 -14.15
C ILE A 101 8.76 5.62 -15.61
N LEU A 102 9.94 5.07 -15.89
CA LEU A 102 10.43 4.89 -17.25
C LEU A 102 9.50 3.97 -18.07
N THR A 103 8.98 2.93 -17.43
CA THR A 103 8.09 1.93 -18.07
C THR A 103 6.68 2.47 -18.28
N THR A 104 6.13 3.19 -17.29
CA THR A 104 4.73 3.63 -17.29
C THR A 104 4.52 5.03 -17.90
N CYS A 105 5.53 5.90 -17.86
CA CYS A 105 5.45 7.28 -18.32
C CYS A 105 6.39 7.55 -19.50
N ASN A 106 7.60 8.07 -19.23
CA ASN A 106 8.65 8.29 -20.22
C ASN A 106 9.99 8.61 -19.53
N LYS A 107 11.07 8.58 -20.32
CA LYS A 107 12.43 8.84 -19.83
C LYS A 107 12.64 10.24 -19.27
N ALA A 108 12.12 11.29 -19.92
CA ALA A 108 12.35 12.66 -19.49
C ALA A 108 11.80 12.91 -18.08
N TYR A 109 10.63 12.34 -17.78
CA TYR A 109 10.03 12.41 -16.46
C TYR A 109 10.79 11.55 -15.43
N ALA A 110 11.19 10.32 -15.80
CA ALA A 110 12.01 9.47 -14.94
C ALA A 110 13.35 10.12 -14.54
N ASP A 111 14.05 10.74 -15.50
CA ASP A 111 15.31 11.44 -15.26
C ASP A 111 15.13 12.64 -14.31
N ALA A 112 14.04 13.40 -14.48
CA ALA A 112 13.72 14.55 -13.62
C ALA A 112 13.35 14.13 -12.20
N ASP A 113 12.51 13.10 -12.06
CA ASP A 113 12.09 12.55 -10.77
C ASP A 113 13.28 11.95 -10.00
N TYR A 114 14.16 11.21 -10.68
CA TYR A 114 15.39 10.66 -10.08
C TYR A 114 16.28 11.75 -9.50
N LYS A 115 16.51 12.83 -10.26
CA LYS A 115 17.30 14.00 -9.80
C LYS A 115 16.67 14.69 -8.61
N TYR A 116 15.34 14.73 -8.54
CA TYR A 116 14.63 15.30 -7.40
C TYR A 116 14.83 14.44 -6.13
N TRP A 117 14.79 13.12 -6.24
CA TRP A 117 14.84 12.23 -5.07
C TRP A 117 16.24 11.85 -4.61
N ILE A 118 17.25 11.82 -5.49
CA ILE A 118 18.60 11.37 -5.12
C ILE A 118 19.19 12.16 -3.94
N GLY A 119 18.98 13.47 -3.89
CA GLY A 119 19.45 14.28 -2.77
C GLY A 119 18.76 13.96 -1.44
N ARG A 120 17.50 13.53 -1.48
CA ARG A 120 16.73 13.12 -0.28
C ARG A 120 17.15 11.75 0.23
N PHE A 121 17.45 10.82 -0.66
CA PHE A 121 18.03 9.51 -0.30
C PHE A 121 19.39 9.69 0.40
N GLN A 122 20.26 10.51 -0.18
CA GLN A 122 21.56 10.85 0.42
C GLN A 122 21.44 11.47 1.82
N GLN A 123 20.46 12.36 2.02
CA GLN A 123 20.19 12.97 3.33
C GLN A 123 19.63 11.96 4.34
N ALA A 124 18.85 10.98 3.88
CA ALA A 124 18.28 9.92 4.69
C ALA A 124 19.25 8.78 5.01
N GLY A 125 20.44 8.76 4.39
CA GLY A 125 21.41 7.66 4.53
C GLY A 125 20.99 6.38 3.80
N LEU A 126 20.19 6.52 2.73
CA LEU A 126 19.70 5.46 1.86
C LEU A 126 20.40 5.48 0.50
#